data_AF-A0A8X6L5G7-F1
#
_entry.id   AF-A0A8X6L5G7-F1
#
_cell.length_a   1.000
_cell.length_b   1.000
_cell.length_c   1.000
_cell.angle_alpha   90.00
_cell.angle_beta   90.00
_cell.angle_gamma   90.00
#
_symmetry.space_group_name_H-M   'P 1'
#
loop_
_entity.id
_entity.type
_entity.pdbx_description
1 polymer ?
#
loop_
_entity_poly.entity_id
_entity_poly.type
_entity_poly.pdbx_seq_one_letter_code
_entity_poly.pdbx_strand_id
1 'polypeptide(L)'
;MSPNRIWHILLSSLILFLSTGSVLSESQCGGYITNPKGYIHTPYFPKPYKVPIHCQWIFEAPQGSKVSVYFTQFYMKKGITAADYTYYSSHIKAGVGKYDFGIISSNDEPTYLVSNQQILVLTMNVRSLDNIHLRVRENLLDVSGFNITYEMILRNETVREDSCIYHHCSFTGNCFATADFSSYICKCFANYFGEECQYDDTCGPNSTSSVCLNGGTCR
;
A
#
# COMPACT_ATOMS: atom_id res chain seq x y z
N MET A 1 -44.02 61.88 14.92
CA MET A 1 -43.14 60.73 15.18
C MET A 1 -43.05 59.93 13.89
N SER A 2 -41.83 59.80 13.36
CA SER A 2 -41.32 59.01 12.21
C SER A 2 -41.85 59.25 10.77
N PRO A 3 -40.92 59.51 9.81
CA PRO A 3 -41.17 59.59 8.37
C PRO A 3 -40.69 58.35 7.57
N ASN A 4 -41.04 58.33 6.29
CA ASN A 4 -40.57 57.42 5.22
C ASN A 4 -39.06 57.51 4.92
N ARG A 5 -38.41 56.39 4.49
CA ARG A 5 -37.58 56.24 3.26
C ARG A 5 -36.75 54.93 3.19
N ILE A 6 -37.06 54.11 2.16
CA ILE A 6 -36.21 53.64 1.03
C ILE A 6 -34.80 53.03 1.31
N TRP A 7 -34.70 51.72 1.00
CA TRP A 7 -33.63 50.89 0.36
C TRP A 7 -32.20 50.79 0.95
N HIS A 8 -31.81 49.57 1.34
CA HIS A 8 -30.52 48.97 0.96
C HIS A 8 -30.67 47.45 0.71
N ILE A 9 -30.17 47.05 -0.45
CA ILE A 9 -30.10 45.69 -1.00
C ILE A 9 -29.03 44.90 -0.26
N LEU A 10 -29.35 43.70 0.22
CA LEU A 10 -28.37 42.63 0.38
C LEU A 10 -28.97 41.35 -0.21
N LEU A 11 -28.77 41.16 -1.52
CA LEU A 11 -28.78 39.80 -2.08
C LEU A 11 -27.60 39.08 -1.43
N SER A 12 -27.85 38.27 -0.41
CA SER A 12 -26.90 37.25 -0.01
C SER A 12 -26.85 36.21 -1.12
N SER A 13 -25.93 36.42 -2.04
CA SER A 13 -25.52 35.42 -3.02
C SER A 13 -25.01 34.20 -2.25
N LEU A 14 -25.88 33.21 -2.08
CA LEU A 14 -25.50 31.87 -1.67
C LEU A 14 -24.76 31.23 -2.86
N ILE A 15 -23.48 31.54 -2.98
CA ILE A 15 -22.58 30.82 -3.85
C ILE A 15 -22.46 29.42 -3.25
N LEU A 16 -23.25 28.48 -3.78
CA LEU A 16 -22.98 27.07 -3.61
C LEU A 16 -21.63 26.83 -4.28
N PHE A 17 -20.56 26.85 -3.49
CA PHE A 17 -19.30 26.27 -3.89
C PHE A 17 -19.60 24.80 -4.20
N LEU A 18 -19.71 24.48 -5.48
CA LEU A 18 -19.48 23.13 -5.97
C LEU A 18 -18.04 22.83 -5.59
N SER A 19 -17.82 22.25 -4.41
CA SER A 19 -16.59 21.55 -4.14
C SER A 19 -16.52 20.47 -5.22
N THR A 20 -15.73 20.70 -6.25
CA THR A 20 -15.14 19.60 -7.03
C THR A 20 -14.16 18.90 -6.10
N GLY A 21 -14.71 18.29 -5.04
CA GLY A 21 -14.05 17.19 -4.38
C GLY A 21 -13.94 16.14 -5.45
N SER A 22 -12.72 15.92 -5.93
CA SER A 22 -12.38 14.69 -6.62
C SER A 22 -12.86 13.57 -5.73
N VAL A 23 -13.98 12.95 -6.11
CA VAL A 23 -14.38 11.67 -5.56
C VAL A 23 -13.24 10.75 -5.94
N LEU A 24 -12.31 10.51 -5.02
CA LEU A 24 -11.40 9.39 -5.14
C LEU A 24 -12.32 8.19 -5.18
N SER A 25 -12.54 7.69 -6.40
CA SER A 25 -13.40 6.55 -6.63
C SER A 25 -12.77 5.37 -5.92
N GLU A 26 -13.18 5.12 -4.68
CA GLU A 26 -12.76 4.00 -3.84
C GLU A 26 -13.06 2.64 -4.52
N SER A 27 -13.84 2.69 -5.61
CA SER A 27 -14.20 1.58 -6.48
C SER A 27 -13.24 1.31 -7.66
N GLN A 28 -12.29 2.20 -7.97
CA GLN A 28 -11.39 2.05 -9.12
C GLN A 28 -9.95 1.75 -8.67
N CYS A 29 -9.31 0.76 -9.30
CA CYS A 29 -7.91 0.39 -9.07
C CYS A 29 -7.05 0.60 -10.31
N GLY A 30 -5.74 0.66 -10.09
CA GLY A 30 -4.78 0.97 -11.14
C GLY A 30 -4.71 2.46 -11.42
N GLY A 31 -3.91 2.81 -12.43
CA GLY A 31 -3.70 4.19 -12.83
C GLY A 31 -2.28 4.43 -13.30
N TYR A 32 -2.07 5.66 -13.78
CA TYR A 32 -0.78 6.14 -14.23
C TYR A 32 -0.16 6.99 -13.11
N ILE A 33 1.07 6.67 -12.72
CA ILE A 33 1.70 7.17 -11.51
C ILE A 33 3.01 7.86 -11.87
N THR A 34 3.03 9.18 -11.64
CA THR A 34 4.18 10.05 -11.90
C THR A 34 4.67 10.78 -10.65
N ASN A 35 3.93 10.68 -9.53
CA ASN A 35 4.35 11.26 -8.26
C ASN A 35 5.59 10.52 -7.76
N PRO A 36 6.62 11.21 -7.23
CA PRO A 36 7.91 10.61 -6.91
C PRO A 36 7.86 9.61 -5.76
N LYS A 37 6.85 9.68 -4.89
CA LYS A 37 6.64 8.73 -3.81
C LYS A 37 5.17 8.67 -3.44
N GLY A 38 4.73 7.56 -2.88
CA GLY A 38 3.34 7.38 -2.50
C GLY A 38 3.02 5.94 -2.11
N TYR A 39 1.75 5.60 -2.22
CA TYR A 39 1.26 4.24 -2.02
C TYR A 39 0.18 3.90 -3.05
N ILE A 40 0.01 2.60 -3.28
CA ILE A 40 -1.11 2.04 -4.03
C ILE A 40 -1.75 0.93 -3.21
N HIS A 41 -3.05 0.73 -3.40
CA HIS A 41 -3.77 -0.29 -2.66
C HIS A 41 -4.83 -0.96 -3.53
N THR A 42 -5.26 -2.15 -3.12
CA THR A 42 -6.47 -2.77 -3.66
C THR A 42 -7.71 -1.98 -3.25
N PRO A 43 -8.78 -1.96 -4.05
CA PRO A 43 -10.03 -1.27 -3.69
C PRO A 43 -10.53 -1.67 -2.31
N TYR A 44 -11.01 -0.69 -1.54
CA TYR A 44 -11.56 -0.86 -0.20
C TYR A 44 -10.61 -1.38 0.89
N PHE A 45 -9.31 -1.53 0.62
CA PHE A 45 -8.32 -1.94 1.63
C PHE A 45 -8.49 -1.13 2.93
N PRO A 46 -8.52 -1.77 4.13
CA PRO A 46 -8.20 -3.17 4.41
C PRO A 46 -9.36 -4.16 4.24
N LYS A 47 -10.52 -3.72 3.74
CA LYS A 47 -11.65 -4.63 3.47
C LYS A 47 -11.41 -5.44 2.17
N PRO A 48 -12.13 -6.55 1.98
CA PRO A 48 -12.05 -7.33 0.75
C PRO A 48 -12.45 -6.56 -0.51
N TYR A 49 -11.68 -6.78 -1.59
CA TYR A 49 -12.02 -6.33 -2.93
C TYR A 49 -12.94 -7.34 -3.65
N LYS A 50 -13.71 -6.87 -4.64
CA LYS A 50 -14.60 -7.72 -5.44
C LYS A 50 -13.83 -8.47 -6.52
N VAL A 51 -14.27 -9.68 -6.85
CA VAL A 51 -13.74 -10.48 -7.97
C VAL A 51 -14.85 -10.76 -9.01
N PRO A 52 -14.52 -10.91 -10.31
CA PRO A 52 -13.18 -10.79 -10.90
C PRO A 52 -12.68 -9.34 -10.93
N ILE A 53 -11.37 -9.15 -10.84
CA ILE A 53 -10.73 -7.84 -10.86
C ILE A 53 -9.46 -7.87 -11.69
N HIS A 54 -9.23 -6.78 -12.42
CA HIS A 54 -8.02 -6.55 -13.19
C HIS A 54 -7.57 -5.10 -13.05
N CYS A 55 -6.41 -4.89 -12.46
CA CYS A 55 -5.83 -3.58 -12.20
C CYS A 55 -4.44 -3.50 -12.82
N GLN A 56 -4.07 -2.32 -13.31
CA GLN A 56 -2.71 -2.03 -13.75
C GLN A 56 -2.26 -0.70 -13.15
N TRP A 57 -1.14 -0.73 -12.41
CA TRP A 57 -0.45 0.46 -11.94
C TRP A 57 0.80 0.64 -12.79
N ILE A 58 0.86 1.76 -13.50
CA ILE A 58 1.97 2.12 -14.39
C ILE A 58 2.75 3.21 -13.70
N PHE A 59 3.92 2.88 -13.20
CA PHE A 59 4.85 3.83 -12.63
C PHE A 59 5.76 4.33 -13.75
N GLU A 60 5.78 5.64 -13.98
CA GLU A 60 6.71 6.29 -14.88
C GLU A 60 7.61 7.20 -14.06
N ALA A 61 8.82 6.72 -13.77
CA ALA A 61 9.84 7.52 -13.11
C ALA A 61 10.31 8.66 -14.04
N PRO A 62 10.92 9.72 -13.53
CA PRO A 62 11.64 10.69 -14.37
C PRO A 62 12.81 10.04 -15.13
N GLN A 63 13.28 10.71 -16.18
CA GLN A 63 14.48 10.27 -16.90
C GLN A 63 15.68 10.20 -15.94
N GLY A 64 16.45 9.11 -16.01
CA GLY A 64 17.59 8.89 -15.11
C GLY A 64 17.24 8.29 -13.75
N SER A 65 15.95 8.04 -13.49
CA SER A 65 15.44 7.40 -12.29
C SER A 65 15.00 5.96 -12.54
N LYS A 66 14.74 5.24 -11.44
CA LYS A 66 14.15 3.91 -11.35
C LYS A 66 13.04 3.93 -10.29
N VAL A 67 12.10 3.00 -10.40
CA VAL A 67 11.02 2.77 -9.43
C VAL A 67 11.44 1.70 -8.43
N SER A 68 11.26 1.98 -7.15
CA SER A 68 11.33 1.01 -6.06
C SER A 68 9.94 0.86 -5.43
N VAL A 69 9.49 -0.37 -5.21
CA VAL A 69 8.21 -0.71 -4.59
C VAL A 69 8.48 -1.48 -3.30
N TYR A 70 7.81 -1.12 -2.21
CA TYR A 70 7.97 -1.73 -0.90
C TYR A 70 6.67 -2.40 -0.44
N PHE A 71 6.75 -3.66 -0.06
CA PHE A 71 5.57 -4.50 0.19
C PHE A 71 5.05 -4.41 1.64
N THR A 72 4.91 -3.18 2.15
CA THR A 72 4.57 -2.86 3.54
C THR A 72 3.39 -3.67 4.08
N GLN A 73 2.27 -3.66 3.37
CA GLN A 73 1.10 -4.48 3.71
C GLN A 73 0.69 -5.31 2.49
N PHE A 74 1.37 -6.43 2.28
CA PHE A 74 1.13 -7.31 1.14
C PHE A 74 0.72 -8.72 1.59
N TYR A 75 -0.55 -9.08 1.35
CA TYR A 75 -1.12 -10.33 1.83
C TYR A 75 -1.59 -11.26 0.69
N MET A 76 -1.04 -11.09 -0.52
CA MET A 76 -1.38 -11.89 -1.70
C MET A 76 -0.33 -12.96 -1.99
N LYS A 77 -0.76 -14.22 -2.10
CA LYS A 77 0.05 -15.38 -2.52
C LYS A 77 0.19 -15.50 -4.04
N LYS A 78 -0.75 -14.95 -4.81
CA LYS A 78 -0.76 -15.01 -6.29
C LYS A 78 -1.65 -13.91 -6.86
N GLY A 79 -1.62 -13.74 -8.18
CA GLY A 79 -2.51 -12.81 -8.88
C GLY A 79 -1.97 -11.39 -9.04
N ILE A 80 -0.72 -11.16 -8.64
CA ILE A 80 0.04 -9.94 -8.93
C ILE A 80 1.31 -10.32 -9.70
N THR A 81 1.65 -9.54 -10.72
CA THR A 81 2.89 -9.69 -11.50
C THR A 81 3.51 -8.33 -11.75
N ALA A 82 4.83 -8.29 -11.97
CA ALA A 82 5.54 -7.07 -12.32
C ALA A 82 6.32 -7.24 -13.63
N ALA A 83 6.35 -6.18 -14.44
CA ALA A 83 7.20 -6.13 -15.61
C ALA A 83 7.72 -4.72 -15.86
N ASP A 84 8.97 -4.62 -16.25
CA ASP A 84 9.59 -3.41 -16.77
C ASP A 84 9.30 -3.25 -18.26
N TYR A 85 9.26 -2.01 -18.73
CA TYR A 85 9.15 -1.65 -20.14
C TYR A 85 10.09 -0.48 -20.48
N THR A 86 10.59 -0.45 -21.72
CA THR A 86 11.29 0.74 -22.24
C THR A 86 10.30 1.81 -22.74
N TYR A 87 9.12 1.36 -23.19
CA TYR A 87 7.99 2.19 -23.56
C TYR A 87 6.70 1.43 -23.28
N TYR A 88 5.68 2.07 -22.72
CA TYR A 88 4.39 1.45 -22.44
C TYR A 88 3.25 2.39 -22.86
N SER A 89 2.26 1.84 -23.58
CA SER A 89 1.04 2.56 -23.96
C SER A 89 -0.13 2.04 -23.14
N SER A 90 -0.69 2.92 -22.31
CA SER A 90 -1.88 2.62 -21.49
C SER A 90 -3.15 2.40 -22.34
N HIS A 91 -3.23 3.01 -23.53
CA HIS A 91 -4.38 2.87 -24.43
C HIS A 91 -4.56 1.45 -24.98
N ILE A 92 -3.46 0.79 -25.33
CA ILE A 92 -3.46 -0.58 -25.87
C ILE A 92 -2.96 -1.62 -24.86
N LYS A 93 -2.63 -1.20 -23.63
CA LYS A 93 -2.10 -2.04 -22.54
C LYS A 93 -0.92 -2.92 -22.96
N ALA A 94 -0.02 -2.33 -23.74
CA ALA A 94 1.13 -3.03 -24.30
C ALA A 94 2.34 -2.10 -24.34
N GLY A 95 3.53 -2.70 -24.34
CA GLY A 95 4.78 -1.97 -24.37
C GLY A 95 5.89 -2.73 -25.08
N VAL A 96 7.02 -2.05 -25.26
CA VAL A 96 8.24 -2.58 -25.89
C VAL A 96 9.29 -2.82 -24.81
N GLY A 97 10.17 -3.79 -25.04
CA GLY A 97 11.29 -4.07 -24.14
C GLY A 97 10.84 -4.68 -22.81
N LYS A 98 9.80 -5.51 -22.82
CA LYS A 98 9.27 -6.17 -21.63
C LYS A 98 10.36 -7.00 -20.94
N TYR A 99 10.63 -6.73 -19.67
CA TYR A 99 11.36 -7.62 -18.77
C TYR A 99 10.43 -8.06 -17.65
N ASP A 100 10.18 -9.36 -17.54
CA ASP A 100 9.20 -9.92 -16.62
C ASP A 100 9.87 -10.33 -15.30
N PHE A 101 9.39 -9.82 -14.16
CA PHE A 101 9.84 -10.24 -12.83
C PHE A 101 9.09 -11.48 -12.33
N GLY A 102 8.00 -11.87 -13.01
CA GLY A 102 7.16 -12.99 -12.62
C GLY A 102 6.09 -12.63 -11.60
N ILE A 103 5.63 -13.66 -10.90
CA ILE A 103 4.59 -13.57 -9.87
C ILE A 103 5.23 -13.08 -8.57
N ILE A 104 4.59 -12.12 -7.91
CA ILE A 104 4.96 -11.70 -6.57
C ILE A 104 4.04 -12.40 -5.57
N SER A 105 4.62 -13.05 -4.56
CA SER A 105 3.89 -13.84 -3.57
C SER A 105 4.34 -13.46 -2.17
N SER A 106 3.38 -13.31 -1.26
CA SER A 106 3.65 -13.01 0.14
C SER A 106 4.42 -14.12 0.84
N ASN A 107 4.36 -15.35 0.33
CA ASN A 107 5.12 -16.50 0.86
C ASN A 107 6.63 -16.38 0.59
N ASP A 108 7.02 -15.59 -0.41
CA ASP A 108 8.43 -15.34 -0.72
C ASP A 108 9.00 -14.20 0.14
N GLU A 109 8.18 -13.64 1.03
CA GLU A 109 8.51 -12.53 1.93
C GLU A 109 9.22 -11.36 1.23
N PRO A 110 8.69 -10.86 0.09
CA PRO A 110 9.37 -9.82 -0.66
C PRO A 110 9.35 -8.51 0.13
N THR A 111 10.50 -8.00 0.55
CA THR A 111 10.58 -6.68 1.20
C THR A 111 10.37 -5.56 0.18
N TYR A 112 11.03 -5.67 -0.98
CA TYR A 112 10.97 -4.68 -2.04
C TYR A 112 11.19 -5.27 -3.44
N LEU A 113 10.82 -4.51 -4.47
CA LEU A 113 11.14 -4.75 -5.87
C LEU A 113 11.72 -3.48 -6.49
N VAL A 114 12.81 -3.62 -7.23
CA VAL A 114 13.48 -2.50 -7.90
C VAL A 114 13.44 -2.72 -9.40
N SER A 115 12.90 -1.74 -10.12
CA SER A 115 12.92 -1.72 -11.58
C SER A 115 14.31 -1.39 -12.12
N ASN A 116 14.61 -1.92 -13.30
CA ASN A 116 15.79 -1.58 -14.09
C ASN A 116 15.47 -0.49 -15.15
N GLN A 117 14.18 -0.26 -15.41
CA GLN A 117 13.69 0.71 -16.38
C GLN A 117 13.01 1.91 -15.72
N GLN A 118 12.69 2.92 -16.54
CA GLN A 118 11.91 4.08 -16.11
C GLN A 118 10.44 3.71 -15.90
N ILE A 119 9.95 2.70 -16.63
CA ILE A 119 8.55 2.27 -16.58
C ILE A 119 8.46 0.90 -15.94
N LEU A 120 7.75 0.83 -14.81
CA LEU A 120 7.38 -0.40 -14.12
C LEU A 120 5.87 -0.56 -14.16
N VAL A 121 5.38 -1.73 -14.55
CA VAL A 121 3.94 -2.05 -14.55
C VAL A 121 3.66 -3.18 -13.58
N LEU A 122 2.88 -2.88 -12.54
CA LEU A 122 2.26 -3.89 -11.67
C LEU A 122 0.88 -4.24 -12.20
N THR A 123 0.63 -5.52 -12.43
CA THR A 123 -0.65 -6.03 -12.91
C THR A 123 -1.26 -6.97 -11.89
N MET A 124 -2.45 -6.63 -11.40
CA MET A 124 -3.29 -7.53 -10.63
C MET A 124 -4.34 -8.16 -11.55
N ASN A 125 -4.48 -9.48 -11.48
CA ASN A 125 -5.48 -10.21 -12.24
C ASN A 125 -5.99 -11.38 -11.40
N VAL A 126 -7.19 -11.22 -10.84
CA VAL A 126 -7.80 -12.18 -9.92
C VAL A 126 -9.20 -12.55 -10.44
N ARG A 127 -9.43 -13.85 -10.67
CA ARG A 127 -10.71 -14.37 -11.19
C ARG A 127 -11.60 -14.98 -10.11
N SER A 128 -10.99 -15.63 -9.11
CA SER A 128 -11.62 -16.28 -7.96
C SER A 128 -10.70 -16.12 -6.75
N LEU A 129 -11.23 -16.09 -5.53
CA LEU A 129 -10.45 -15.86 -4.29
C LEU A 129 -9.69 -17.11 -3.78
N ASP A 130 -9.80 -18.24 -4.47
CA ASP A 130 -9.26 -19.52 -4.01
C ASP A 130 -7.75 -19.48 -3.79
N ASN A 131 -7.33 -19.59 -2.52
CA ASN A 131 -5.93 -19.58 -2.10
C ASN A 131 -5.12 -18.37 -2.60
N ILE A 132 -5.76 -17.21 -2.72
CA ILE A 132 -5.08 -15.97 -3.14
C ILE A 132 -4.43 -15.23 -1.98
N HIS A 133 -4.92 -15.40 -0.76
CA HIS A 133 -4.47 -14.61 0.39
C HIS A 133 -3.71 -15.43 1.43
N LEU A 134 -2.85 -14.74 2.17
CA LEU A 134 -2.30 -15.23 3.43
C LEU A 134 -3.43 -15.37 4.47
N ARG A 135 -3.41 -16.47 5.23
CA ARG A 135 -4.39 -16.74 6.30
C ARG A 135 -3.61 -16.93 7.60
N VAL A 136 -3.85 -16.10 8.61
CA VAL A 136 -3.08 -16.09 9.88
C VAL A 136 -4.00 -15.92 11.09
N ARG A 137 -4.55 -17.03 11.61
CA ARG A 137 -5.26 -17.16 12.91
C ARG A 137 -6.33 -16.08 13.25
N GLU A 138 -6.84 -16.08 14.49
CA GLU A 138 -8.27 -15.83 14.82
C GLU A 138 -8.87 -14.43 14.54
N ASN A 139 -8.06 -13.42 14.18
CA ASN A 139 -8.55 -12.10 13.76
C ASN A 139 -8.41 -11.85 12.24
N LEU A 140 -8.14 -12.89 11.44
CA LEU A 140 -7.81 -12.83 10.01
C LEU A 140 -8.88 -13.46 9.10
N LEU A 141 -10.14 -13.10 9.35
CA LEU A 141 -11.25 -13.40 8.43
C LEU A 141 -11.32 -12.42 7.24
N ASP A 142 -10.55 -11.33 7.28
CA ASP A 142 -10.55 -10.31 6.24
C ASP A 142 -9.47 -10.59 5.19
N VAL A 143 -9.94 -10.97 4.01
CA VAL A 143 -9.15 -11.05 2.78
C VAL A 143 -8.72 -9.62 2.41
N SER A 144 -7.52 -9.24 2.81
CA SER A 144 -6.95 -7.92 2.51
C SER A 144 -6.01 -8.07 1.32
N GLY A 145 -6.20 -7.33 0.24
CA GLY A 145 -5.31 -7.39 -0.92
C GLY A 145 -3.92 -6.87 -0.56
N PHE A 146 -3.68 -5.60 -0.87
CA PHE A 146 -2.46 -4.95 -0.47
C PHE A 146 -2.63 -3.45 -0.29
N ASN A 147 -1.73 -2.86 0.48
CA ASN A 147 -1.42 -1.43 0.54
C ASN A 147 0.11 -1.33 0.61
N ILE A 148 0.73 -0.96 -0.50
CA ILE A 148 2.18 -0.97 -0.69
C ILE A 148 2.67 0.43 -1.02
N THR A 149 3.86 0.76 -0.57
CA THR A 149 4.47 2.07 -0.84
C THR A 149 5.43 1.96 -2.02
N TYR A 150 5.78 3.11 -2.59
CA TYR A 150 6.76 3.18 -3.67
C TYR A 150 7.50 4.51 -3.63
N GLU A 151 8.66 4.54 -4.28
CA GLU A 151 9.38 5.75 -4.59
C GLU A 151 10.13 5.65 -5.93
N MET A 152 10.38 6.80 -6.53
CA MET A 152 11.17 7.00 -7.73
C MET A 152 12.49 7.61 -7.29
N ILE A 153 13.56 6.82 -7.39
CA ILE A 153 14.91 7.20 -6.95
C ILE A 153 15.83 7.32 -8.16
N LEU A 154 16.90 8.09 -8.04
CA LEU A 154 17.90 8.17 -9.11
C LEU A 154 18.55 6.79 -9.32
N ARG A 155 19.02 6.51 -10.54
CA ARG A 155 19.62 5.20 -10.86
C ARG A 155 20.83 4.88 -9.98
N ASN A 156 21.60 5.89 -9.59
CA ASN A 156 22.79 5.78 -8.73
C ASN A 156 22.48 5.78 -7.23
N GLU A 157 21.25 6.10 -6.82
CA GLU A 157 20.84 6.04 -5.42
C GLU A 157 20.61 4.58 -4.99
N THR A 158 20.99 4.30 -3.75
CA THR A 158 20.75 3.01 -3.11
C THR A 158 19.30 2.90 -2.69
N VAL A 159 18.74 1.71 -2.84
CA VAL A 159 17.39 1.39 -2.38
C VAL A 159 17.43 1.28 -0.86
N ARG A 160 16.39 1.78 -0.17
CA ARG A 160 16.32 1.71 1.29
C ARG A 160 16.10 0.26 1.75
N GLU A 161 16.74 -0.13 2.84
CA GLU A 161 16.67 -1.50 3.38
C GLU A 161 15.78 -1.61 4.62
N ASP A 162 15.44 -0.49 5.24
CA ASP A 162 14.67 -0.41 6.49
C ASP A 162 13.15 -0.49 6.28
N SER A 163 12.69 -1.00 5.13
CA SER A 163 11.25 -1.23 4.93
C SER A 163 10.78 -2.46 5.71
N CYS A 164 9.64 -2.37 6.39
CA CYS A 164 9.04 -3.51 7.07
C CYS A 164 8.02 -4.26 6.19
N ILE A 165 7.74 -5.50 6.56
CA ILE A 165 6.61 -6.30 6.09
C ILE A 165 5.87 -6.87 7.31
N TYR A 166 4.73 -7.54 7.09
CA TYR A 166 3.95 -8.14 8.19
C TYR A 166 4.77 -9.10 9.09
N HIS A 167 5.76 -9.81 8.53
CA HIS A 167 6.62 -10.74 9.26
C HIS A 167 7.59 -10.00 10.20
N HIS A 168 8.12 -8.83 9.78
CA HIS A 168 8.93 -7.96 10.66
C HIS A 168 8.11 -7.38 11.82
N CYS A 169 6.78 -7.36 11.71
CA CYS A 169 5.86 -6.96 12.77
C CYS A 169 5.25 -8.16 13.51
N SER A 170 6.00 -9.28 13.58
CA SER A 170 5.66 -10.52 14.28
C SER A 170 4.26 -11.09 13.99
N PHE A 171 3.67 -10.76 12.83
CA PHE A 171 2.26 -11.04 12.48
C PHE A 171 1.21 -10.46 13.45
N THR A 172 1.64 -9.67 14.43
CA THR A 172 0.85 -9.07 15.52
C THR A 172 0.81 -7.55 15.38
N GLY A 173 1.26 -7.03 14.26
CA GLY A 173 1.16 -5.63 13.88
C GLY A 173 1.13 -5.43 12.37
N ASN A 174 0.92 -4.17 11.99
CA ASN A 174 0.94 -3.71 10.61
C ASN A 174 2.17 -2.84 10.37
N CYS A 175 2.85 -3.05 9.24
CA CYS A 175 3.91 -2.16 8.80
C CYS A 175 3.32 -0.91 8.13
N PHE A 176 3.75 0.27 8.56
CA PHE A 176 3.36 1.57 7.99
C PHE A 176 4.58 2.40 7.64
N ALA A 177 4.51 3.12 6.53
CA ALA A 177 5.41 4.25 6.29
C ALA A 177 4.91 5.50 7.06
N THR A 178 5.83 6.36 7.47
CA THR A 178 5.48 7.70 7.97
C THR A 178 4.81 8.53 6.88
N ALA A 179 4.08 9.59 7.26
CA ALA A 179 3.32 10.41 6.30
C ALA A 179 4.19 11.05 5.20
N ASP A 180 5.47 11.28 5.49
CA ASP A 180 6.48 11.79 4.58
C ASP A 180 7.31 10.69 3.88
N PHE A 181 7.02 9.41 4.16
CA PHE A 181 7.71 8.22 3.66
C PHE A 181 9.19 8.13 4.03
N SER A 182 9.62 8.84 5.08
CA SER A 182 11.03 8.85 5.52
C SER A 182 11.42 7.59 6.30
N SER A 183 10.51 7.01 7.08
CA SER A 183 10.75 5.79 7.86
C SER A 183 9.54 4.86 7.88
N TYR A 184 9.77 3.63 8.34
CA TYR A 184 8.78 2.55 8.39
C TYR A 184 8.72 2.02 9.82
N ILE A 185 7.52 1.76 10.31
CA ILE A 185 7.27 1.36 11.70
C ILE A 185 6.24 0.25 11.77
N CYS A 186 6.37 -0.63 12.75
CA CYS A 186 5.32 -1.57 13.12
C CYS A 186 4.32 -0.89 14.07
N LYS A 187 3.04 -0.98 13.74
CA LYS A 187 1.94 -0.59 14.61
C LYS A 187 1.23 -1.84 15.10
N CYS A 188 1.35 -2.11 16.39
CA CYS A 188 0.88 -3.34 17.01
C CYS A 188 -0.63 -3.39 17.14
N PHE A 189 -1.17 -4.61 17.07
CA PHE A 189 -2.54 -4.92 17.44
C PHE A 189 -2.74 -4.77 18.95
N ALA A 190 -3.99 -4.80 19.39
CA ALA A 190 -4.31 -4.71 20.81
C ALA A 190 -3.57 -5.79 21.62
N ASN A 191 -3.03 -5.38 22.77
CA ASN A 191 -2.25 -6.20 23.71
C ASN A 191 -0.85 -6.62 23.24
N TYR A 192 -0.42 -6.22 22.04
CA TYR A 192 0.94 -6.42 21.57
C TYR A 192 1.74 -5.11 21.65
N PHE A 193 3.04 -5.22 21.92
CA PHE A 193 3.96 -4.07 22.02
C PHE A 193 5.41 -4.45 21.67
N GLY A 194 6.28 -3.44 21.63
CA GLY A 194 7.66 -3.55 21.15
C GLY A 194 7.82 -2.98 19.74
N GLU A 195 9.07 -2.83 19.28
CA GLU A 195 9.37 -2.27 17.96
C GLU A 195 8.93 -3.17 16.79
N GLU A 196 8.89 -4.48 17.02
CA GLU A 196 8.45 -5.52 16.06
C GLU A 196 7.08 -6.10 16.46
N CYS A 197 6.40 -5.55 17.48
CA CYS A 197 5.19 -6.13 18.06
C CYS A 197 5.36 -7.54 18.64
N GLN A 198 6.58 -7.86 19.04
CA GLN A 198 7.03 -9.17 19.49
C GLN A 198 6.58 -9.56 20.90
N TYR A 199 6.02 -8.62 21.67
CA TYR A 199 5.69 -8.83 23.08
C TYR A 199 4.20 -8.71 23.37
N ASP A 200 3.75 -9.42 24.40
CA ASP A 200 2.44 -9.27 25.05
C ASP A 200 2.57 -9.43 26.58
N ASP A 201 1.45 -9.41 27.32
CA ASP A 201 1.41 -9.53 28.79
C ASP A 201 2.01 -10.85 29.30
N THR A 202 2.02 -11.89 28.48
CA THR A 202 2.51 -13.23 28.82
C THR A 202 3.93 -13.48 28.31
N CYS A 203 4.33 -12.83 27.22
CA CYS A 203 5.61 -13.01 26.56
C CYS A 203 6.26 -11.63 26.36
N GLY A 204 7.04 -11.17 27.34
CA GLY A 204 7.66 -9.86 27.29
C GLY A 204 8.74 -9.68 28.35
N PRO A 205 9.54 -8.59 28.29
CA PRO A 205 10.64 -8.35 29.22
C PRO A 205 10.18 -8.23 30.69
N ASN A 206 8.92 -7.87 30.91
CA ASN A 206 8.31 -7.77 32.24
C ASN A 206 7.44 -8.99 32.61
N SER A 207 7.37 -10.02 31.76
CA SER A 207 6.58 -11.21 32.07
C SER A 207 7.25 -12.03 33.17
N THR A 208 6.47 -12.42 34.17
CA THR A 208 6.90 -13.29 35.27
C THR A 208 6.87 -14.78 34.89
N SER A 209 6.32 -15.11 33.71
CA SER A 209 6.19 -16.47 33.19
C SER A 209 6.80 -16.55 31.79
N SER A 210 7.85 -17.36 31.60
CA SER A 210 8.30 -17.68 30.25
C SER A 210 7.31 -18.67 29.61
N VAL A 211 6.44 -18.17 28.73
CA VAL A 211 5.56 -19.03 27.91
C VAL A 211 6.36 -19.91 26.94
N CYS A 212 7.62 -19.55 26.67
CA CYS A 212 8.54 -20.33 25.85
C CYS A 212 9.11 -21.52 26.64
N LEU A 213 8.36 -22.63 26.70
CA LEU A 213 8.74 -23.85 27.44
C LEU A 213 10.03 -24.53 26.94
N ASN A 214 10.50 -24.17 25.75
CA ASN A 214 11.74 -24.65 25.15
C ASN A 214 12.96 -23.76 25.47
N GLY A 215 12.82 -22.76 26.35
CA GLY A 215 13.88 -21.80 26.66
C GLY A 215 14.11 -20.76 25.56
N GLY A 216 13.18 -20.65 24.60
CA GLY A 216 13.21 -19.61 23.58
C GLY A 216 12.95 -18.20 24.13
N THR A 217 13.24 -17.20 23.30
CA THR A 217 12.91 -15.80 23.54
C THR A 217 11.69 -15.41 22.71
N CYS A 218 10.78 -14.62 23.29
CA CYS A 218 9.67 -14.03 22.54
C CYS A 218 10.22 -13.22 21.35
N ARG A 219 9.69 -13.48 20.15
CA ARG A 219 10.00 -12.77 18.92
C ARG A 219 8.74 -12.70 18.07
#